data_AF-A0A804JJ77-F1
#
_entry.id   AF-A0A804JJ77-F1
#
_cell.length_a   1.000
_cell.length_b   1.000
_cell.length_c   1.000
_cell.angle_alpha   90.00
_cell.angle_beta   90.00
_cell.angle_gamma   90.00
#
_symmetry.space_group_name_H-M   'P 1'
#
loop_
_entity.id
_entity.type
_entity.pdbx_description
1 polymer ?
#
loop_
_entity_poly.entity_id
_entity_poly.type
_entity_poly.pdbx_seq_one_letter_code
_entity_poly.pdbx_strand_id
1 'polypeptide(L)'
;MAVTELTVGRGSGSGAGGDREKGKGGSGGREKKVGRPRFAFQTKSPNDILDDGYRWRKYGQKAVKNSAYPRSYYRCTHHTCNVKKQVQRLSKDTSIVVTTYEGIHNHPCEKLMEALTPLLKQIQFLTRF
;
A
#
# COMPACT_ATOMS: atom_id res chain seq x y z
N MET A 1 9.77 -16.26 -5.43
CA MET A 1 8.44 -15.65 -5.20
C MET A 1 7.95 -15.09 -6.52
N ALA A 2 6.79 -15.51 -7.01
CA ALA A 2 6.20 -14.92 -8.22
C ALA A 2 5.30 -13.74 -7.81
N VAL A 3 5.52 -12.57 -8.40
CA VAL A 3 4.68 -11.37 -8.24
C VAL A 3 3.88 -11.15 -9.52
N THR A 4 2.59 -10.87 -9.38
CA THR A 4 1.70 -10.57 -10.51
C THR A 4 1.04 -9.22 -10.27
N GLU A 5 1.20 -8.29 -11.20
CA GLU A 5 0.60 -6.96 -11.10
C GLU A 5 -0.92 -7.03 -11.29
N LEU A 6 -1.64 -6.30 -10.44
CA LEU A 6 -3.07 -6.06 -10.61
C LEU A 6 -3.26 -4.58 -10.98
N THR A 7 -3.81 -4.33 -12.17
CA THR A 7 -4.30 -2.98 -12.50
C THR A 7 -5.50 -2.69 -11.59
N VAL A 8 -5.37 -1.70 -10.71
CA VAL A 8 -6.47 -1.29 -9.82
C VAL A 8 -7.51 -0.53 -10.65
N GLY A 9 -8.46 -1.27 -11.22
CA GLY A 9 -9.74 -0.72 -11.65
C GLY A 9 -10.46 -0.09 -10.45
N ARG A 10 -11.02 1.11 -10.65
CA ARG A 10 -11.74 1.90 -9.64
C ARG A 10 -12.63 1.02 -8.76
N GLY A 11 -12.35 0.99 -7.46
CA GLY A 11 -13.12 0.19 -6.50
C GLY A 11 -14.58 0.64 -6.41
N SER A 12 -15.49 -0.27 -6.73
CA SER A 12 -16.93 -0.16 -6.43
C SER A 12 -17.14 -0.42 -4.93
N GLY A 13 -17.46 0.63 -4.17
CA GLY A 13 -17.96 0.50 -2.81
C GLY A 13 -19.46 0.23 -2.82
N SER A 14 -19.87 -0.97 -2.42
CA SER A 14 -21.29 -1.32 -2.23
C SER A 14 -21.71 -0.95 -0.80
N GLY A 15 -22.56 0.08 -0.66
CA GLY A 15 -23.32 0.38 0.54
C GLY A 15 -24.78 0.64 0.14
N ALA A 16 -25.73 -0.04 0.79
CA ALA A 16 -27.16 0.06 0.52
C ALA A 16 -27.93 0.36 1.82
N GLY A 17 -28.89 1.30 1.75
CA GLY A 17 -30.11 1.34 2.56
C GLY A 17 -30.41 2.62 3.36
N GLY A 18 -31.42 3.42 2.92
CA GLY A 18 -32.19 4.38 3.73
C GLY A 18 -32.69 5.66 3.00
N ASP A 19 -34.02 5.88 2.93
CA ASP A 19 -34.84 6.71 2.01
C ASP A 19 -35.04 8.24 2.32
N ARG A 20 -35.28 9.04 1.24
CA ARG A 20 -36.01 10.35 1.02
C ARG A 20 -35.56 11.63 1.79
N GLU A 21 -35.60 12.87 1.27
CA GLU A 21 -36.34 13.54 0.17
C GLU A 21 -35.56 14.75 -0.45
N LYS A 22 -36.17 15.40 -1.43
CA LYS A 22 -35.72 16.20 -2.60
C LYS A 22 -35.16 17.62 -2.33
N GLY A 23 -34.11 18.02 -3.06
CA GLY A 23 -33.66 19.42 -3.17
C GLY A 23 -32.90 19.69 -4.48
N LYS A 24 -33.39 20.65 -5.29
CA LYS A 24 -32.84 21.12 -6.58
C LYS A 24 -31.55 21.92 -6.40
N GLY A 25 -30.62 21.81 -7.36
CA GLY A 25 -29.71 22.91 -7.71
C GLY A 25 -28.24 22.53 -7.92
N GLY A 26 -27.68 22.91 -9.06
CA GLY A 26 -26.24 23.10 -9.25
C GLY A 26 -25.54 22.05 -10.11
N SER A 27 -25.49 22.30 -11.41
CA SER A 27 -24.54 21.70 -12.35
C SER A 27 -23.11 22.14 -11.99
N GLY A 28 -22.46 21.41 -11.08
CA GLY A 28 -21.02 21.53 -10.81
C GLY A 28 -20.27 20.40 -11.50
N GLY A 29 -19.49 20.73 -12.53
CA GLY A 29 -18.62 19.78 -13.22
C GLY A 29 -17.76 19.02 -12.20
N ARG A 30 -17.90 17.70 -12.17
CA ARG A 30 -17.14 16.82 -11.27
C ARG A 30 -15.70 16.78 -11.77
N GLU A 31 -14.90 17.75 -11.34
CA GLU A 31 -13.46 17.74 -11.51
C GLU A 31 -12.94 16.39 -11.02
N LYS A 32 -12.44 15.58 -11.95
CA LYS A 32 -11.92 14.25 -11.65
C LYS A 32 -10.68 14.46 -10.79
N LYS A 33 -10.84 14.53 -9.46
CA LYS A 33 -9.72 14.49 -8.51
C LYS A 33 -8.87 13.29 -8.90
N VAL A 34 -7.69 13.55 -9.46
CA VAL A 34 -6.71 12.52 -9.79
C VAL A 34 -6.39 11.83 -8.47
N GLY A 35 -6.90 10.60 -8.31
CA GLY A 35 -6.70 9.83 -7.09
C GLY A 35 -5.20 9.63 -6.87
N ARG A 36 -4.78 9.54 -5.60
CA ARG A 36 -3.40 9.19 -5.25
C ARG A 36 -2.96 7.94 -6.03
N PRO A 37 -1.70 7.87 -6.50
CA PRO A 37 -1.18 6.67 -7.16
C PRO A 37 -1.43 5.44 -6.28
N ARG A 38 -2.03 4.41 -6.86
CA ARG A 38 -2.35 3.16 -6.18
C ARG A 38 -1.91 2.01 -7.05
N PHE A 39 -1.08 1.14 -6.49
CA PHE A 39 -0.63 -0.08 -7.16
C PHE A 39 -0.93 -1.28 -6.27
N ALA A 40 -1.34 -2.38 -6.89
CA ALA A 40 -1.61 -3.63 -6.19
C ALA A 40 -0.94 -4.79 -6.93
N PHE A 41 -0.50 -5.77 -6.17
CA PHE A 41 0.06 -6.99 -6.73
C PHE A 41 -0.29 -8.18 -5.84
N GLN A 42 -0.22 -9.37 -6.45
CA GLN A 42 -0.34 -10.64 -5.78
C GLN A 42 1.02 -11.26 -5.57
N THR A 43 1.20 -11.97 -4.47
CA THR A 43 2.38 -12.78 -4.22
C THR A 43 1.95 -14.14 -3.68
N LYS A 44 2.51 -15.21 -4.25
CA LYS A 44 2.42 -16.54 -3.66
C LYS A 44 3.39 -16.63 -2.47
N SER A 45 2.86 -16.67 -1.26
CA SER A 45 3.65 -16.66 -0.02
C SER A 45 2.87 -17.27 1.15
N PRO A 46 3.50 -18.11 1.99
CA PRO A 46 2.90 -18.56 3.25
C PRO A 46 2.82 -17.44 4.30
N ASN A 47 3.64 -16.38 4.17
CA ASN A 47 3.65 -15.22 5.07
C ASN A 47 2.80 -14.08 4.51
N ASP A 48 2.01 -13.44 5.38
CA ASP A 48 1.21 -12.25 5.02
C ASP A 48 2.09 -11.02 4.78
N ILE A 49 3.11 -10.84 5.61
CA ILE A 49 3.97 -9.66 5.61
C ILE A 49 5.27 -10.03 4.92
N LEU A 50 5.50 -9.39 3.78
CA LEU A 50 6.75 -9.49 3.03
C LEU A 50 7.70 -8.37 3.46
N ASP A 51 8.98 -8.68 3.45
CA ASP A 51 10.06 -7.72 3.61
C ASP A 51 10.29 -6.99 2.28
N ASP A 52 9.86 -5.73 2.22
CA ASP A 52 10.02 -4.84 1.06
C ASP A 52 11.11 -3.79 1.28
N GLY A 53 11.83 -3.87 2.40
CA GLY A 53 12.90 -2.94 2.77
C GLY A 53 12.45 -1.60 3.36
N TYR A 54 11.15 -1.33 3.41
CA TYR A 54 10.61 -0.16 4.12
C TYR A 54 10.17 -0.54 5.53
N ARG A 55 10.23 0.44 6.45
CA ARG A 55 9.66 0.27 7.79
C ARG A 55 8.19 0.63 7.82
N TRP A 56 7.40 -0.30 8.34
CA TRP A 56 5.95 -0.21 8.42
C TRP A 56 5.48 -0.29 9.87
N ARG A 57 4.48 0.51 10.22
CA ARG A 57 3.73 0.38 11.48
C ARG A 57 2.27 0.07 11.17
N LYS A 58 1.77 -1.00 11.79
CA LYS A 58 0.34 -1.35 11.73
C LYS A 58 -0.46 -0.28 12.46
N TYR A 59 -1.48 0.26 11.80
CA TYR A 59 -2.37 1.27 12.41
C TYR A 59 -3.82 0.80 12.50
N GLY A 60 -4.17 -0.31 11.83
CA GLY A 60 -5.52 -0.84 11.89
C GLY A 60 -5.63 -2.22 11.27
N GLN A 61 -6.77 -2.84 11.53
CA GLN A 61 -7.18 -4.12 10.97
C GLN A 61 -8.69 -4.10 10.75
N LYS A 62 -9.16 -4.64 9.63
CA LYS A 62 -10.60 -4.75 9.33
C LYS A 62 -10.96 -6.19 8.98
N ALA A 63 -12.01 -6.72 9.58
CA ALA A 63 -12.61 -7.99 9.15
C ALA A 63 -13.06 -7.89 7.68
N VAL A 64 -12.91 -8.97 6.93
CA VAL A 64 -13.34 -9.04 5.54
C VAL A 64 -14.53 -9.98 5.44
N LYS A 65 -15.59 -9.52 4.77
CA LYS A 65 -16.81 -10.33 4.56
C LYS A 65 -16.44 -11.64 3.87
N ASN A 66 -16.93 -12.76 4.39
CA ASN A 66 -16.68 -14.10 3.87
C ASN A 66 -15.19 -14.47 3.82
N SER A 67 -14.40 -13.99 4.79
CA SER A 67 -12.97 -14.29 4.93
C SER A 67 -12.63 -14.58 6.38
N ALA A 68 -11.90 -15.68 6.61
CA ALA A 68 -11.25 -15.94 7.89
C ALA A 68 -10.02 -15.03 8.11
N TYR A 69 -9.49 -14.42 7.05
CA TYR A 69 -8.29 -13.59 7.08
C TYR A 69 -8.66 -12.10 7.09
N PRO A 70 -8.30 -11.33 8.13
CA PRO A 70 -8.58 -9.91 8.18
C PRO A 70 -7.66 -9.12 7.25
N ARG A 71 -8.09 -7.92 6.85
CA ARG A 71 -7.25 -6.94 6.15
C ARG A 71 -6.41 -6.18 7.14
N SER A 72 -5.09 -6.21 6.98
CA SER A 72 -4.18 -5.41 7.79
C SER A 72 -3.78 -4.12 7.09
N TYR A 73 -3.70 -3.02 7.85
CA TYR A 73 -3.37 -1.70 7.34
C TYR A 73 -2.09 -1.15 7.99
N TYR A 74 -1.19 -0.67 7.16
CA TYR A 74 0.13 -0.20 7.55
C TYR A 74 0.41 1.19 6.99
N ARG A 75 1.18 1.98 7.74
CA ARG A 75 1.75 3.26 7.30
C ARG A 75 3.27 3.19 7.38
N CYS A 76 3.95 3.87 6.47
CA CYS A 76 5.39 4.04 6.59
C CYS A 76 5.71 4.77 7.91
N THR A 77 6.83 4.42 8.55
CA THR A 77 7.26 5.06 9.81
C THR A 77 8.18 6.25 9.59
N HIS A 78 8.65 6.49 8.37
CA HIS A 78 9.49 7.64 8.07
C HIS A 78 8.69 8.94 8.22
N HIS A 79 9.24 9.90 8.98
CA HIS A 79 8.55 11.11 9.45
C HIS A 79 7.87 11.97 8.36
N THR A 80 8.43 12.06 7.16
CA THR A 80 7.86 12.81 6.03
C THR A 80 7.10 11.93 5.04
N CYS A 81 6.99 10.62 5.31
CA CYS A 81 6.42 9.67 4.37
C CYS A 81 4.95 9.38 4.67
N ASN A 82 4.11 9.58 3.66
CA ASN A 82 2.65 9.38 3.76
C ASN A 82 2.17 8.10 3.04
N VAL A 83 3.09 7.19 2.70
CA VAL A 83 2.73 5.94 2.01
C VAL A 83 1.98 5.02 2.97
N LYS A 84 0.92 4.41 2.45
CA LYS A 84 0.13 3.40 3.15
C LYS A 84 0.15 2.10 2.36
N LYS A 85 0.10 0.97 3.06
CA LYS A 85 -0.15 -0.33 2.42
C LYS A 85 -1.23 -1.12 3.13
N GLN A 86 -1.94 -1.92 2.33
CA GLN A 86 -2.95 -2.88 2.76
C GLN A 86 -2.44 -4.28 2.43
N VAL A 87 -2.60 -5.21 3.34
CA VAL A 87 -2.25 -6.62 3.15
C VAL A 87 -3.49 -7.46 3.38
N GLN A 88 -3.80 -8.33 2.42
CA GLN A 88 -4.95 -9.22 2.46
C GLN A 88 -4.59 -10.59 1.90
N ARG A 89 -4.70 -11.64 2.72
CA ARG A 89 -4.71 -13.02 2.21
C ARG A 89 -6.07 -13.34 1.59
N LEU A 90 -6.07 -14.00 0.43
CA LEU A 90 -7.31 -14.42 -0.22
C LEU A 90 -7.90 -15.63 0.51
N SER A 91 -9.21 -15.63 0.77
CA SER A 91 -9.89 -16.78 1.38
C SER A 91 -9.99 -17.97 0.44
N LYS A 92 -10.12 -17.70 -0.87
CA LYS A 92 -10.28 -18.74 -1.91
C LYS A 92 -8.98 -19.48 -2.19
N ASP A 93 -7.86 -18.76 -2.11
CA ASP A 93 -6.52 -19.30 -2.30
C ASP A 93 -5.62 -18.70 -1.22
N THR A 94 -5.43 -19.45 -0.15
CA THR A 94 -4.63 -19.03 1.00
C THR A 94 -3.15 -19.04 0.69
N SER A 95 -2.69 -19.41 -0.50
CA SER A 95 -1.29 -19.21 -0.91
C SER A 95 -1.05 -17.78 -1.42
N ILE A 96 -2.12 -17.04 -1.77
CA ILE A 96 -2.03 -15.72 -2.38
C ILE A 96 -2.25 -14.61 -1.35
N VAL A 97 -1.32 -13.67 -1.32
CA VAL A 97 -1.41 -12.41 -0.59
C VAL A 97 -1.50 -11.25 -1.57
N VAL A 98 -2.54 -10.43 -1.42
CA VAL A 98 -2.67 -9.16 -2.13
C VAL A 98 -2.06 -8.06 -1.29
N THR A 99 -1.09 -7.34 -1.84
CA THR A 99 -0.57 -6.11 -1.25
C THR A 99 -0.97 -4.93 -2.10
N THR A 100 -1.52 -3.88 -1.49
CA THR A 100 -1.92 -2.65 -2.17
C THR A 100 -1.25 -1.46 -1.51
N TYR A 101 -0.54 -0.67 -2.29
CA TYR A 101 0.12 0.56 -1.85
C TYR A 101 -0.64 1.78 -2.33
N GLU A 102 -0.52 2.86 -1.54
CA GLU A 102 -1.05 4.17 -1.85
C GLU A 102 0.03 5.23 -1.59
N GLY A 103 0.39 5.98 -2.63
CA GLY A 103 1.45 6.98 -2.60
C GLY A 103 2.80 6.46 -3.09
N ILE A 104 3.81 7.32 -3.02
CA ILE A 104 5.19 7.05 -3.44
C ILE A 104 6.11 7.42 -2.27
N HIS A 105 7.11 6.59 -1.99
CA HIS A 105 8.09 6.89 -0.96
C HIS A 105 8.98 8.04 -1.39
N ASN A 106 9.20 9.00 -0.49
CA ASN A 106 10.06 10.17 -0.68
C ASN A 106 11.40 10.04 0.06
N HIS A 107 11.77 8.81 0.41
CA HIS A 107 13.01 8.48 1.10
C HIS A 107 13.50 7.13 0.58
N PRO A 108 14.81 6.86 0.65
CA PRO A 108 15.34 5.57 0.25
C PRO A 108 14.82 4.45 1.17
N CYS A 109 14.86 3.23 0.63
CA CYS A 109 14.71 2.01 1.40
C CYS A 109 15.77 1.96 2.51
N GLU A 110 15.37 1.70 3.75
CA GLU A 110 16.28 1.77 4.90
C GLU A 110 17.32 0.67 4.86
N LYS A 111 16.91 -0.57 4.52
CA LYS A 111 17.84 -1.69 4.36
C LYS A 111 18.88 -1.44 3.27
N LEU A 112 18.48 -0.77 2.20
CA LEU A 112 19.42 -0.40 1.13
C LEU A 112 20.44 0.61 1.64
N MET A 113 20.00 1.63 2.40
CA MET A 113 20.93 2.58 3.01
C MET A 113 21.86 1.92 4.01
N GLU A 114 21.36 1.03 4.86
CA GLU A 114 22.19 0.27 5.83
C GLU A 114 23.29 -0.54 5.11
N ALA A 115 22.93 -1.25 4.04
CA ALA A 115 23.88 -2.04 3.27
C ALA A 115 24.92 -1.21 2.51
N LEU A 116 24.52 -0.05 1.95
CA LEU A 116 25.39 0.78 1.12
C LEU A 116 26.23 1.80 1.91
N THR A 117 25.83 2.15 3.13
CA THR A 117 26.54 3.13 3.98
C THR A 117 28.05 2.86 4.12
N PRO A 118 28.53 1.63 4.41
CA PRO A 118 29.96 1.38 4.55
C PRO A 118 30.73 1.63 3.25
N LEU A 119 30.18 1.21 2.11
CA LEU A 119 30.79 1.40 0.79
C LEU A 119 30.84 2.88 0.41
N LEU A 120 29.76 3.62 0.64
CA LEU A 120 29.70 5.05 0.36
C LEU A 120 30.73 5.84 1.20
N LYS A 121 30.92 5.47 2.47
CA LYS A 121 31.97 6.05 3.33
C LYS A 121 33.37 5.78 2.79
N GLN A 122 33.62 4.57 2.30
CA GLN A 122 34.93 4.22 1.72
C GLN A 122 35.21 5.02 0.45
N ILE A 123 34.24 5.16 -0.45
CA ILE A 123 34.40 5.97 -1.67
C ILE A 123 34.68 7.44 -1.31
N GLN A 124 33.91 8.01 -0.37
CA GLN A 124 34.11 9.38 0.10
C GLN A 124 35.48 9.61 0.77
N PHE A 125 36.04 8.58 1.39
CA PHE A 125 37.39 8.64 1.94
C PHE A 125 38.45 8.63 0.83
N LEU A 126 38.26 7.82 -0.20
CA LEU A 126 39.19 7.69 -1.33
C LEU A 126 39.15 8.89 -2.28
N THR A 127 38.04 9.63 -2.35
CA THR A 127 37.93 10.86 -3.16
C THR A 127 38.44 12.12 -2.46
N ARG A 128 38.96 11.99 -1.22
CA ARG A 128 39.58 13.08 -0.47
C ARG A 128 41.09 13.23 -0.73
N PHE A 129 41.67 12.38 -1.57
CA PHE A 129 43.06 12.45 -2.04
C PHE A 129 43.10 12.77 -3.52
#